data_AF-A0A0F3GYE5-F1
#
_entry.id   AF-A0A0F3GYE5-F1
#
_cell.length_a   1.000
_cell.length_b   1.000
_cell.length_c   1.000
_cell.angle_alpha   90.00
_cell.angle_beta   90.00
_cell.angle_gamma   90.00
#
_symmetry.space_group_name_H-M   'P 1'
#
loop_
_entity.id
_entity.type
_entity.pdbx_description
1 polymer ?
#
loop_
_entity_poly.entity_id
_entity_poly.type
_entity_poly.pdbx_seq_one_letter_code
_entity_poly.pdbx_strand_id
1 'polypeptide(L)'
;MVDIFKEGYAEDWLAFDASDPNAFAVGVADDSMGTEFKIGDIVIISPSVVPITGDFVLAKHGNNVIIRKLKILDLAILLKPLNPNYDDIN
;
A
#
# COMPACT_ATOMS: atom_id res chain seq x y z
N MET A 1 13.25 -24.06 11.51
CA MET A 1 12.57 -23.12 12.42
C MET A 1 11.11 -23.56 12.45
N VAL A 2 10.62 -24.00 13.61
CA VAL A 2 9.22 -24.40 13.78
C VAL A 2 8.44 -23.13 14.05
N ASP A 3 7.37 -22.89 13.31
CA ASP A 3 6.42 -21.83 13.61
C ASP A 3 5.73 -22.18 14.93
N ILE A 4 5.98 -21.37 15.96
CA ILE A 4 5.47 -21.55 17.33
C ILE A 4 4.17 -20.77 17.56
N PHE A 5 3.66 -20.07 16.55
CA PHE A 5 2.46 -19.25 16.69
C PHE A 5 1.20 -20.07 16.39
N LYS A 6 0.19 -19.94 17.26
CA LYS A 6 -1.16 -20.47 16.97
C LYS A 6 -1.78 -19.68 15.83
N GLU A 7 -2.64 -20.32 15.03
CA GLU A 7 -3.46 -19.61 14.04
C GLU A 7 -4.13 -18.39 14.68
N GLY A 8 -3.85 -17.20 14.14
CA GLY A 8 -4.35 -15.93 14.65
C GLY A 8 -3.44 -15.21 15.65
N TYR A 9 -2.20 -15.64 15.90
CA TYR A 9 -1.22 -14.91 16.71
C TYR A 9 -0.13 -14.29 15.82
N ALA A 10 0.03 -12.96 15.90
CA ALA A 10 1.17 -12.22 15.36
C ALA A 10 2.10 -11.78 16.50
N GLU A 11 3.39 -11.56 16.19
CA GLU A 11 4.39 -11.06 17.16
C GLU A 11 4.09 -9.64 17.64
N ASP A 12 3.50 -8.80 16.78
CA ASP A 12 3.07 -7.44 17.09
C ASP A 12 1.62 -7.20 16.64
N TRP A 13 0.90 -6.38 17.42
CA TRP A 13 -0.48 -5.96 17.13
C TRP A 13 -0.56 -4.44 17.18
N LEU A 14 -1.01 -3.84 16.07
CA LEU A 14 -1.33 -2.41 16.01
C LEU A 14 -2.85 -2.25 15.92
N ALA A 15 -3.46 -1.70 16.98
CA ALA A 15 -4.87 -1.36 16.92
C ALA A 15 -5.07 -0.14 16.00
N PHE A 16 -5.95 -0.27 15.02
CA PHE A 16 -6.36 0.83 14.15
C PHE A 16 -7.87 0.80 13.99
N ASP A 17 -8.51 1.96 14.07
CA ASP A 17 -9.94 2.09 13.85
C ASP A 17 -10.22 2.21 12.35
N ALA A 18 -10.46 1.06 11.70
CA ALA A 18 -10.90 1.00 10.32
C ALA A 18 -12.40 0.68 10.27
N SER A 19 -13.16 1.53 9.59
CA SER A 19 -14.57 1.25 9.31
C SER A 19 -14.77 0.18 8.21
N ASP A 20 -13.73 -0.15 7.46
CA ASP A 20 -13.76 -1.17 6.41
C ASP A 20 -13.43 -2.55 6.99
N PRO A 21 -14.39 -3.52 6.99
CA PRO A 21 -14.15 -4.86 7.53
C PRO A 21 -13.14 -5.68 6.72
N ASN A 22 -12.80 -5.24 5.51
CA ASN A 22 -11.79 -5.87 4.65
C ASN A 22 -10.43 -5.16 4.73
N ALA A 23 -10.27 -4.21 5.65
CA ALA A 23 -9.00 -3.50 5.80
C ALA A 23 -7.87 -4.44 6.25
N PHE A 24 -6.67 -4.18 5.75
CA PHE A 24 -5.47 -4.92 6.14
C PHE A 24 -4.24 -4.02 6.17
N ALA A 25 -3.24 -4.42 6.94
CA ALA A 25 -1.97 -3.70 7.07
C ALA A 25 -0.93 -4.23 6.08
N VAL A 26 -0.11 -3.33 5.53
CA VAL A 26 1.03 -3.66 4.67
C VAL A 26 2.26 -2.90 5.14
N GLY A 27 3.39 -3.60 5.26
CA GLY A 27 4.69 -2.98 5.50
C GLY A 27 5.28 -2.41 4.21
N VAL A 28 5.76 -1.17 4.27
CA VAL A 28 6.41 -0.50 3.13
C VAL A 28 7.81 -1.09 2.91
N ALA A 29 8.05 -1.62 1.71
CA ALA A 29 9.26 -2.38 1.38
C ALA A 29 10.27 -1.64 0.49
N ASP A 30 9.90 -0.50 -0.09
CA ASP A 30 10.76 0.33 -0.95
C ASP A 30 10.63 1.83 -0.62
N ASP A 31 11.52 2.65 -1.17
CA ASP A 31 11.56 4.11 -0.94
C ASP A 31 10.92 4.91 -2.10
N SER A 32 10.14 4.25 -2.98
CA SER A 32 9.48 4.93 -4.11
C SER A 32 8.50 6.02 -3.67
N MET A 33 8.03 5.91 -2.42
CA MET A 33 7.14 6.87 -1.77
C MET A 33 7.80 7.57 -0.57
N GLY A 34 9.14 7.52 -0.46
CA GLY A 34 9.93 7.88 0.73
C GLY A 34 9.70 9.26 1.35
N THR A 35 9.13 10.21 0.60
CA THR A 35 8.74 11.52 1.13
C THR A 35 7.52 11.46 2.04
N GLU A 36 6.63 10.50 1.82
CA GLU A 36 5.38 10.29 2.59
C GLU A 36 5.41 8.98 3.38
N PHE A 37 5.88 7.89 2.77
CA PHE A 37 5.96 6.56 3.35
C PHE A 37 7.39 6.04 3.29
N LYS A 38 7.98 5.79 4.46
CA LYS A 38 9.35 5.28 4.60
C LYS A 38 9.34 3.76 4.68
N ILE A 39 10.46 3.14 4.31
CA ILE A 39 10.66 1.71 4.48
C ILE A 39 10.47 1.34 5.95
N GLY A 40 9.66 0.31 6.20
CA GLY A 40 9.29 -0.14 7.54
C GLY A 40 8.03 0.50 8.11
N ASP A 41 7.48 1.56 7.50
CA ASP A 41 6.17 2.08 7.88
C ASP A 41 5.08 1.04 7.62
N ILE A 42 4.04 1.05 8.45
CA ILE A 42 2.86 0.22 8.29
C ILE A 42 1.73 1.10 7.75
N VAL A 43 1.20 0.75 6.58
CA VAL A 43 0.03 1.43 5.99
C VAL A 43 -1.20 0.54 6.10
N ILE A 44 -2.35 1.15 6.39
CA ILE A 44 -3.65 0.47 6.40
C ILE A 44 -4.32 0.67 5.05
N ILE A 45 -4.68 -0.43 4.41
CA ILE A 45 -5.33 -0.46 3.10
C ILE A 45 -6.80 -0.80 3.30
N SER A 46 -7.69 0.08 2.82
CA SER A 46 -9.15 -0.11 2.84
C SER A 46 -9.65 -0.42 1.42
N PRO A 47 -9.75 -1.69 1.02
CA PRO A 47 -10.10 -2.07 -0.36
C PRO A 47 -11.55 -1.76 -0.74
N SER A 48 -12.42 -1.49 0.23
CA SER A 48 -13.83 -1.15 -0.03
C SER A 48 -14.01 0.32 -0.47
N VAL A 49 -12.95 1.14 -0.41
CA VAL A 49 -12.98 2.55 -0.84
C VAL A 49 -12.64 2.63 -2.33
N VAL A 50 -13.49 3.32 -3.11
CA VAL A 50 -13.20 3.62 -4.51
C VAL A 50 -12.16 4.74 -4.57
N PRO A 51 -10.97 4.50 -5.14
CA PRO A 51 -9.90 5.49 -5.13
C PRO A 51 -10.15 6.60 -6.16
N ILE A 52 -9.70 7.81 -5.83
CA ILE A 52 -9.77 8.99 -6.70
C ILE A 52 -8.37 9.53 -7.00
N THR A 53 -8.27 10.40 -8.01
CA THR A 53 -7.01 11.08 -8.34
C THR A 53 -6.46 11.81 -7.10
N GLY A 54 -5.20 11.52 -6.77
CA GLY A 54 -4.51 12.07 -5.61
C GLY A 54 -4.34 11.07 -4.46
N ASP A 55 -5.15 10.01 -4.42
CA ASP A 55 -5.06 8.98 -3.37
C ASP A 55 -3.78 8.16 -3.50
N PHE A 56 -3.34 7.60 -2.38
CA PHE A 56 -2.33 6.56 -2.36
C PHE A 56 -3.00 5.19 -2.42
N VAL A 57 -2.61 4.39 -3.40
CA VAL A 57 -3.24 3.10 -3.66
C VAL A 57 -2.21 1.99 -3.60
N LEU A 58 -2.63 0.83 -3.08
CA LEU A 58 -1.92 -0.42 -3.29
C LEU A 58 -2.41 -1.03 -4.61
N ALA A 59 -1.52 -1.11 -5.59
CA ALA A 59 -1.82 -1.65 -6.92
C ALA A 59 -1.05 -2.95 -7.15
N LYS A 60 -1.68 -3.90 -7.85
CA LYS A 60 -1.01 -5.10 -8.34
C LYS A 60 -0.19 -4.77 -9.59
N HIS A 61 1.09 -5.13 -9.60
CA HIS A 61 2.00 -4.93 -10.73
C HIS A 61 2.77 -6.23 -11.00
N GLY A 62 2.34 -6.95 -12.03
CA GLY A 62 2.82 -8.31 -12.31
C GLY A 62 2.52 -9.26 -11.15
N ASN A 63 3.57 -9.84 -10.57
CA ASN A 63 3.49 -10.74 -9.40
C ASN A 63 3.67 -10.02 -8.06
N ASN A 64 3.87 -8.69 -8.08
CA ASN A 64 4.11 -7.88 -6.90
C ASN A 64 2.94 -6.93 -6.64
N VAL A 65 2.98 -6.28 -5.48
CA VAL A 65 2.15 -5.12 -5.16
C VAL A 65 3.03 -3.90 -4.92
N ILE A 66 2.53 -2.73 -5.28
CA ILE A 66 3.25 -1.45 -5.17
C ILE A 66 2.34 -0.39 -4.59
N ILE A 67 2.91 0.57 -3.85
CA ILE A 67 2.19 1.74 -3.35
C ILE A 67 2.51 2.92 -4.26
N ARG A 68 1.51 3.57 -4.83
CA ARG A 68 1.69 4.71 -5.76
C ARG A 68 0.63 5.76 -5.55
N LYS A 69 0.92 7.00 -5.94
CA LYS A 69 -0.08 8.06 -6.02
C LYS A 69 -0.89 7.91 -7.31
N LEU A 70 -2.19 7.72 -7.19
CA LEU A 70 -3.10 7.52 -8.31
C LEU A 70 -3.35 8.83 -9.05
N LYS A 71 -3.30 8.79 -10.38
CA LYS A 71 -3.78 9.88 -11.23
C LYS A 71 -4.62 9.29 -12.37
N ILE A 72 -5.92 9.50 -12.28
CA ILE A 72 -6.89 9.14 -13.32
C ILE A 72 -6.95 10.29 -14.33
N LEU A 73 -6.74 9.95 -15.60
CA LEU A 73 -6.91 10.80 -16.77
C LEU A 73 -8.11 10.29 -17.58
N ASP A 74 -8.58 11.09 -18.54
CA ASP A 74 -9.76 10.73 -19.36
C ASP A 74 -9.63 9.38 -20.07
N LEU A 75 -8.40 8.99 -20.46
CA LEU A 75 -8.13 7.79 -21.26
C LEU A 75 -7.10 6.84 -20.60
N ALA A 76 -6.61 7.16 -19.42
CA ALA A 76 -5.52 6.41 -18.80
C ALA A 76 -5.52 6.53 -17.28
N ILE A 77 -4.93 5.54 -16.63
CA ILE A 77 -4.58 5.61 -15.21
C ILE A 77 -3.06 5.68 -15.13
N LEU A 78 -2.56 6.58 -14.29
CA LEU A 78 -1.14 6.71 -13.98
C LEU A 78 -0.92 6.41 -12.50
N LEU A 79 0.11 5.63 -12.22
CA LEU A 79 0.60 5.34 -10.88
C LEU A 79 1.95 6.02 -10.70
N LYS A 80 1.96 7.12 -9.95
CA LYS A 80 3.13 7.99 -9.79
C LYS A 80 3.90 7.68 -8.51
N PRO A 81 5.22 7.46 -8.55
CA PRO A 81 6.05 7.52 -7.36
C PRO A 81 6.19 8.98 -6.88
N LEU A 82 6.60 9.17 -5.63
CA LEU A 82 7.01 10.48 -5.13
C LEU A 82 8.53 10.67 -5.20
N ASN A 83 9.28 9.56 -5.18
CA ASN A 83 10.71 9.56 -5.37
C ASN A 83 11.05 9.69 -6.87
N PRO A 84 11.76 10.74 -7.30
CA PRO A 84 12.06 10.99 -8.72
C PRO A 84 13.01 9.97 -9.36
N ASN A 85 13.61 9.07 -8.57
CA ASN A 85 14.45 7.98 -9.07
C ASN A 85 13.62 6.80 -9.63
N TYR A 86 12.29 6.86 -9.55
CA TYR A 86 11.36 5.84 -10.02
C TYR A 86 10.51 6.39 -11.16
N ASP A 87 10.20 5.52 -12.14
CA ASP A 87 9.34 5.87 -13.26
C ASP A 87 7.84 5.79 -12.91
N ASP A 88 7.05 6.57 -13.62
CA ASP A 88 5.59 6.44 -13.66
C ASP A 88 5.18 5.10 -14.31
N ILE A 89 4.07 4.51 -13.86
CA ILE A 89 3.52 3.26 -14.40
C ILE A 89 2.11 3.53 -14.96
N ASN A 90 1.80 2.92 -16.11
CA ASN A 90 0.48 2.96 -16.77
C ASN A 90 -0.32 1.68 -16.54
#